data_AF-A0A8T8M4L0-F1
#
_entry.id   AF-A0A8T8M4L0-F1
#
_cell.length_a   1.000
_cell.length_b   1.000
_cell.length_c   1.000
_cell.angle_alpha   90.00
_cell.angle_beta   90.00
_cell.angle_gamma   90.00
#
_symmetry.space_group_name_H-M   'P 1'
#
loop_
_entity.id
_entity.type
_entity.pdbx_description
1 polymer ?
#
loop_
_entity_poly.entity_id
_entity_poly.type
_entity_poly.pdbx_seq_one_letter_code
_entity_poly.pdbx_strand_id
1 'polypeptide(L)' 'MRVERGSALLAMMYANVNYKDGPYKIFDFMQHEVEPPISLDQAMESWA' A
#
# COMPACT_ATOMS: atom_id res chain seq x y z
N MET A 1 -10.73 -10.01 -1.48
CA MET A 1 -11.73 -10.34 -2.54
C MET A 1 -11.51 -9.49 -3.81
N ARG A 2 -11.91 -9.93 -5.03
CA ARG A 2 -11.56 -9.21 -6.29
C ARG A 2 -12.10 -7.78 -6.36
N VAL A 3 -13.35 -7.56 -5.92
CA VAL A 3 -14.00 -6.23 -5.93
C VAL A 3 -13.34 -5.29 -4.93
N GLU A 4 -13.14 -5.78 -3.71
CA GLU A 4 -12.52 -5.05 -2.62
C GLU A 4 -11.10 -4.56 -2.95
N ARG A 5 -10.28 -5.44 -3.54
CA ARG A 5 -8.93 -5.06 -3.99
C ARG A 5 -8.97 -3.99 -5.08
N GLY A 6 -9.99 -4.03 -5.95
CA GLY A 6 -10.22 -2.98 -6.94
C GLY A 6 -10.57 -1.63 -6.32
N SER A 7 -11.47 -1.61 -5.32
CA SER A 7 -11.79 -0.38 -4.59
C SER A 7 -10.62 0.16 -3.77
N ALA A 8 -9.83 -0.71 -3.14
CA ALA A 8 -8.64 -0.33 -2.39
C ALA A 8 -7.58 0.30 -3.31
N LEU A 9 -7.38 -0.26 -4.51
CA LEU A 9 -6.49 0.31 -5.51
C LEU A 9 -6.93 1.72 -5.94
N LEU A 10 -8.22 1.91 -6.21
CA LEU A 10 -8.76 3.23 -6.58
C LEU A 10 -8.59 4.26 -5.45
N ALA A 11 -8.87 3.87 -4.20
CA ALA A 11 -8.68 4.73 -3.02
C ALA A 11 -7.20 5.11 -2.83
N MET A 12 -6.29 4.14 -2.96
CA MET A 12 -4.84 4.35 -2.88
C MET A 12 -4.36 5.35 -3.95
N MET A 13 -4.80 5.19 -5.21
CA MET A 13 -4.45 6.12 -6.28
C MET A 13 -4.99 7.54 -6.00
N TYR A 14 -6.25 7.64 -5.57
CA TYR A 14 -6.85 8.92 -5.22
C TYR A 14 -6.11 9.60 -4.06
N ALA A 15 -5.75 8.85 -3.01
CA ALA A 15 -5.04 9.37 -1.85
C ALA A 15 -3.65 9.90 -2.22
N ASN A 16 -2.87 9.13 -2.97
CA ASN A 16 -1.53 9.55 -3.41
C ASN A 16 -1.54 10.75 -4.39
N VAL A 17 -2.64 10.99 -5.11
CA VAL A 17 -2.78 12.17 -5.97
C VAL A 17 -3.12 13.43 -5.18
N ASN A 18 -3.93 13.33 -4.13
CA ASN A 18 -4.53 14.50 -3.47
C ASN A 18 -3.89 14.86 -2.12
N TYR A 19 -3.20 13.92 -1.46
CA TYR A 19 -2.61 14.13 -0.14
C TYR A 19 -1.09 14.08 -0.21
N LYS A 20 -0.43 15.03 0.46
CA LYS A 20 1.04 15.15 0.49
C LYS A 20 1.71 14.29 1.56
N ASP A 21 0.93 13.72 2.46
CA ASP A 21 1.41 12.91 3.59
C ASP A 21 1.74 11.45 3.18
N GLY A 22 1.70 11.15 1.87
CA GLY A 22 2.00 9.84 1.32
C GLY A 22 3.49 9.46 1.37
N PRO A 23 3.82 8.18 1.09
CA PRO A 23 3.06 7.30 0.20
C PRO A 23 2.06 6.35 0.89
N TYR A 24 0.82 6.33 0.42
CA TYR A 24 -0.20 5.35 0.81
C TYR A 24 -0.06 4.06 0.00
N LYS A 25 -0.21 2.91 0.65
CA LYS A 25 -0.19 1.56 0.06
C LYS A 25 -1.60 1.00 -0.05
N ILE A 26 -1.77 -0.03 -0.89
CA ILE A 26 -3.07 -0.70 -1.06
C ILE A 26 -3.54 -1.34 0.25
N PHE A 27 -2.61 -1.83 1.07
CA PHE A 27 -2.88 -2.47 2.35
C PHE A 27 -3.45 -1.51 3.41
N ASP A 28 -3.21 -0.19 3.28
CA ASP A 28 -3.81 0.81 4.17
C ASP A 28 -5.35 0.86 4.04
N PHE A 29 -5.88 0.40 2.91
CA PHE A 29 -7.31 0.34 2.60
C PHE A 29 -7.89 -1.08 2.66
N MET A 30 -7.10 -2.06 3.10
CA MET A 30 -7.50 -3.46 3.22
C MET A 30 -7.33 -3.94 4.67
N GLN A 31 -8.21 -3.49 5.58
CA GLN A 31 -8.10 -3.69 7.04
C GLN A 31 -7.96 -5.15 7.49
N HIS A 32 -8.41 -6.10 6.68
CA HIS A 32 -8.38 -7.53 6.98
C HIS A 32 -7.17 -8.25 6.35
N GLU A 33 -6.41 -7.60 5.45
CA GLU A 33 -5.18 -8.14 4.88
C GLU A 33 -3.97 -7.54 5.60
N VAL A 34 -3.01 -8.40 5.92
CA VAL A 34 -1.72 -7.97 6.46
C VAL A 34 -0.76 -7.79 5.29
N GLU A 35 -0.07 -6.65 5.24
CA GLU A 35 0.96 -6.42 4.24
C GLU A 35 2.04 -7.53 4.34
N PRO A 36 2.39 -8.19 3.23
CA PRO A 36 3.44 -9.20 3.23
C PRO A 36 4.78 -8.60 3.70
N PRO A 37 5.56 -9.34 4.52
CA PRO A 37 6.88 -8.88 4.91
C PRO A 37 7.79 -8.77 3.68
N ILE A 38 8.58 -7.70 3.62
CA ILE A 38 9.63 -7.52 2.61
C ILE A 38 10.78 -8.50 2.83
N SER A 39 11.53 -8.82 1.76
CA SER A 39 12.73 -9.64 1.89
C SER A 39 13.86 -8.90 2.61
N LEU A 40 14.88 -9.63 3.08
CA LEU A 40 16.07 -9.03 3.67
C LEU A 40 16.75 -8.07 2.70
N ASP A 41 16.92 -8.47 1.44
CA ASP A 41 17.57 -7.64 0.42
C ASP A 41 16.80 -6.33 0.19
N GLN A 42 15.47 -6.41 0.08
CA GLN A 42 14.61 -5.22 -0.06
C GLN A 42 14.65 -4.30 1.18
N ALA A 43 14.73 -4.90 2.38
CA ALA A 43 14.88 -4.14 3.60
C ALA A 43 16.21 -3.36 3.63
N MET A 44 17.30 -4.00 3.21
CA MET A 44 18.62 -3.36 3.11
C MET A 44 18.63 -2.22 2.10
N GLU A 45 17.95 -2.36 0.96
CA GLU A 45 17.78 -1.27 -0.02
C GLU A 45 17.03 -0.06 0.55
N SER A 46 15.98 -0.30 1.34
CA SER A 46 15.19 0.79 1.94
C SER A 46 15.93 1.57 3.05
N TRP A 47 17.01 1.01 3.60
CA TRP A 47 17.80 1.63 4.66
C TRP A 47 19.03 2.40 4.14
N ALA A 48 19.46 2.13 2.91
CA ALA A 48 20.60 2.81 2.29
C ALA A 48 20.29 4.28 1.94
#